data_AF-U5N9S3-F1
#
_entry.id   AF-U5N9S3-F1
#
_cell.length_a   1.000
_cell.length_b   1.000
_cell.length_c   1.000
_cell.angle_alpha   90.00
_cell.angle_beta   90.00
_cell.angle_gamma   90.00
#
_symmetry.space_group_name_H-M   'P 1'
#
loop_
_entity.id
_entity.type
_entity.pdbx_description
1 polymer ?
#
loop_
_entity_poly.entity_id
_entity_poly.type
_entity_poly.pdbx_seq_one_letter_code
_entity_poly.pdbx_strand_id
1 'polypeptide(L)'
;MPGKYEPLELYLRAVSDKKNEITLSFTDVERIIGAKLPASAMAHQAWWGNQRDTRNRPQAHAWLSAGFRVDMVNQNGANASVRFIRRTKDSLQNP
;
A
#
# COMPACT_ATOMS: atom_id res chain seq x y z
N MET A 1 -15.93 -11.56 -3.28
CA MET A 1 -16.25 -10.74 -2.10
C MET A 1 -15.32 -9.55 -2.09
N PRO A 2 -15.82 -8.34 -1.83
CA PRO A 2 -14.96 -7.16 -1.73
C PRO A 2 -13.90 -7.42 -0.65
N GLY A 3 -12.62 -7.34 -1.04
CA GLY A 3 -11.53 -7.58 -0.10
C GLY A 3 -11.53 -6.47 0.96
N LYS A 4 -11.14 -6.79 2.20
CA LYS A 4 -11.01 -5.81 3.31
C LYS A 4 -10.22 -4.54 2.92
N TYR A 5 -9.38 -4.62 1.89
CA TYR A 5 -8.51 -3.54 1.40
C TYR A 5 -8.95 -2.96 0.04
N GLU A 6 -10.11 -3.33 -0.49
CA GLU A 6 -10.65 -2.78 -1.74
C GLU A 6 -10.83 -1.25 -1.71
N PRO A 7 -11.29 -0.61 -0.61
CA PRO A 7 -11.34 0.86 -0.56
C PRO A 7 -9.97 1.51 -0.73
N LEU A 8 -8.91 0.87 -0.23
CA LEU A 8 -7.53 1.35 -0.41
C LEU A 8 -7.09 1.24 -1.88
N GLU A 9 -7.46 0.15 -2.56
CA GLU A 9 -7.23 0.01 -3.99
C GLU A 9 -7.93 1.11 -4.79
N LEU A 10 -9.22 1.34 -4.54
CA LEU A 10 -9.99 2.38 -5.22
C LEU A 10 -9.41 3.77 -4.97
N TYR A 11 -9.03 4.06 -3.73
CA TYR A 11 -8.39 5.32 -3.38
C TYR A 11 -7.08 5.53 -4.15
N LEU A 12 -6.21 4.52 -4.18
CA LEU A 12 -4.95 4.58 -4.92
C LEU A 12 -5.19 4.71 -6.44
N ARG A 13 -6.18 4.01 -7.00
CA ARG A 13 -6.56 4.17 -8.41
C ARG A 13 -7.08 5.56 -8.74
N ALA A 14 -7.79 6.19 -7.81
CA ALA A 14 -8.28 7.56 -7.96
C ALA A 14 -7.17 8.62 -7.84
N VAL A 15 -5.97 8.25 -7.36
CA VAL A 15 -4.81 9.14 -7.36
C VAL A 15 -4.44 9.47 -8.81
N SER A 16 -4.46 10.77 -9.13
CA SER A 16 -4.14 11.30 -10.45
C SER A 16 -2.82 10.73 -10.99
N ASP A 17 -2.78 10.39 -12.27
CA ASP A 17 -1.60 9.82 -12.94
C ASP A 17 -0.36 10.73 -12.90
N LYS A 18 -0.53 12.02 -12.57
CA LYS A 18 0.57 12.96 -12.35
C LYS A 18 1.30 12.72 -11.02
N LYS A 19 0.68 12.02 -10.06
CA LYS A 19 1.27 11.69 -8.77
C LYS A 19 1.83 10.26 -8.82
N ASN A 20 3.15 10.18 -8.99
CA ASN A 20 3.89 8.92 -9.00
C ASN A 20 4.18 8.39 -7.59
N GLU A 21 4.03 9.19 -6.56
CA GLU A 21 4.18 8.78 -5.18
C GLU A 21 3.07 9.36 -4.30
N ILE A 22 2.69 8.60 -3.28
CA ILE A 22 1.72 8.99 -2.26
C ILE A 22 2.14 8.42 -0.92
N THR A 23 2.23 9.30 0.08
CA THR A 23 2.48 8.91 1.46
C THR A 23 1.17 8.97 2.23
N LEU A 24 0.80 7.86 2.87
CA LEU A 24 -0.37 7.77 3.73
C LEU A 24 0.06 7.43 5.15
N SER A 25 -0.51 8.08 6.15
CA SER A 25 -0.34 7.64 7.52
C SER A 25 -1.12 6.36 7.77
N PHE A 26 -0.75 5.62 8.81
CA PHE A 26 -1.49 4.40 9.17
C PHE A 26 -2.95 4.72 9.49
N THR A 27 -3.20 5.84 10.17
CA THR A 27 -4.54 6.35 10.45
C THR A 27 -5.32 6.70 9.18
N ASP A 28 -4.67 7.24 8.14
CA ASP A 28 -5.32 7.49 6.86
C ASP A 28 -5.72 6.19 6.18
N VAL A 29 -4.83 5.18 6.19
CA VAL A 29 -5.14 3.85 5.66
C VAL A 29 -6.32 3.23 6.41
N GLU A 30 -6.33 3.30 7.75
CA GLU A 30 -7.44 2.83 8.59
C GLU A 30 -8.76 3.53 8.28
N ARG A 31 -8.73 4.85 8.07
CA ARG A 31 -9.89 5.63 7.64
C ARG A 31 -10.39 5.22 6.26
N ILE A 32 -9.48 4.98 5.31
CA ILE A 32 -9.84 4.57 3.94
C ILE A 32 -10.48 3.17 3.95
N ILE A 33 -9.89 2.20 4.65
CA ILE A 33 -10.43 0.83 4.71
C ILE A 33 -11.60 0.69 5.70
N GLY A 34 -11.90 1.73 6.50
CA GLY A 34 -12.93 1.70 7.53
C GLY A 34 -12.66 0.70 8.66
N ALA A 35 -11.41 0.29 8.85
CA ALA A 35 -11.01 -0.74 9.80
C ALA A 35 -9.61 -0.47 10.35
N LYS A 36 -9.36 -0.91 11.59
CA LYS A 36 -8.02 -0.81 12.19
C LYS A 36 -7.03 -1.76 11.54
N LEU A 37 -5.81 -1.29 11.38
CA LEU A 37 -4.69 -2.09 10.89
C LEU A 37 -4.29 -3.10 11.98
N PRO A 38 -3.91 -4.33 11.60
CA PRO A 38 -3.46 -5.31 12.56
C PRO A 38 -2.13 -4.87 13.18
N ALA A 39 -1.86 -5.31 14.43
CA ALA A 39 -0.59 -5.04 15.10
C ALA A 39 0.63 -5.46 14.25
N SER A 40 0.50 -6.51 13.43
CA SER A 40 1.54 -6.94 12.50
C SER A 40 1.91 -5.89 11.44
N ALA A 41 0.97 -5.04 11.00
CA ALA A 41 1.26 -3.94 10.08
C ALA A 41 2.14 -2.87 10.74
N MET A 42 1.97 -2.67 12.05
CA MET A 42 2.77 -1.74 12.87
C MET A 42 4.10 -2.36 13.33
N ALA A 43 4.12 -3.66 13.61
CA ALA A 43 5.30 -4.36 14.11
C ALA A 43 6.27 -4.82 13.01
N HIS A 44 5.78 -5.08 11.78
CA HIS A 44 6.60 -5.69 10.73
C HIS A 44 6.47 -4.94 9.40
N GLN A 45 7.53 -4.28 8.96
CA GLN A 45 7.56 -3.64 7.62
C GLN A 45 7.30 -4.66 6.51
N ALA A 46 7.71 -5.91 6.70
CA ALA A 46 7.44 -7.02 5.78
C ALA A 46 5.94 -7.26 5.53
N TRP A 47 5.06 -6.83 6.44
CA TRP A 47 3.61 -6.89 6.24
C TRP A 47 3.15 -6.02 5.05
N TRP A 48 3.82 -4.88 4.84
CA TRP A 48 3.63 -3.96 3.71
C TRP A 48 4.43 -4.36 2.47
N GLY A 49 5.10 -5.51 2.49
CA GLY A 49 5.91 -5.96 1.37
C GLY A 49 5.11 -6.16 0.08
N ASN A 50 5.77 -6.01 -1.07
CA ASN A 50 5.18 -6.14 -2.40
C ASN A 50 5.08 -7.60 -2.87
N GLN A 51 4.66 -8.50 -1.97
CA GLN A 51 4.59 -9.92 -2.29
C GLN A 51 3.48 -10.18 -3.31
N ARG A 52 3.83 -10.84 -4.41
CA ARG A 52 2.90 -11.19 -5.50
C ARG A 52 1.98 -12.37 -5.14
N ASP A 53 2.27 -13.07 -4.05
CA ASP A 53 1.40 -14.11 -3.53
C ASP A 53 0.19 -13.49 -2.81
N THR A 54 -0.81 -13.17 -3.61
CA THR A 54 -2.03 -12.46 -3.22
C THR A 54 -3.07 -13.37 -2.59
N ARG A 55 -2.91 -14.70 -2.66
CA ARG A 55 -3.86 -15.67 -2.09
C ARG A 55 -3.95 -15.60 -0.56
N ASN A 56 -2.83 -15.30 0.09
CA ASN A 56 -2.74 -15.17 1.56
C ASN A 56 -2.51 -13.73 2.04
N ARG A 57 -2.47 -12.75 1.13
CA ARG A 57 -2.15 -11.34 1.44
C ARG A 57 -3.06 -10.37 0.68
N PRO A 58 -4.35 -10.27 1.06
CA PRO A 58 -5.30 -9.36 0.42
C PRO A 58 -4.88 -7.89 0.53
N GLN A 59 -4.07 -7.52 1.53
CA GLN A 59 -3.49 -6.18 1.64
C GLN A 59 -2.58 -5.85 0.45
N ALA A 60 -1.65 -6.76 0.12
CA ALA A 60 -0.68 -6.54 -0.96
C ALA A 60 -1.36 -6.48 -2.31
N HIS A 61 -2.42 -7.27 -2.48
CA HIS A 61 -3.24 -7.22 -3.68
C HIS A 61 -3.81 -5.82 -3.95
N ALA A 62 -4.26 -5.09 -2.92
CA ALA A 62 -4.93 -3.81 -3.10
C ALA A 62 -4.03 -2.75 -3.77
N TRP A 63 -2.83 -2.50 -3.25
CA TRP A 63 -1.94 -1.51 -3.88
C TRP A 63 -1.34 -2.03 -5.18
N LEU A 64 -1.03 -3.33 -5.28
CA LEU A 64 -0.52 -3.92 -6.53
C LEU A 64 -1.55 -3.88 -7.66
N SER A 65 -2.83 -4.14 -7.37
CA SER A 65 -3.96 -4.05 -8.32
C SER A 65 -4.27 -2.60 -8.71
N ALA A 66 -3.97 -1.64 -7.82
CA ALA A 66 -4.00 -0.22 -8.14
C ALA A 66 -2.81 0.25 -9.01
N GLY A 67 -1.82 -0.61 -9.26
CA GLY A 67 -0.61 -0.24 -9.98
C GLY A 67 0.44 0.48 -9.11
N PHE A 68 0.31 0.39 -7.80
CA PHE A 68 1.25 0.94 -6.81
C PHE A 68 2.07 -0.17 -6.15
N ARG A 69 3.21 0.20 -5.58
CA ARG A 69 4.03 -0.64 -4.72
C ARG A 69 4.45 0.16 -3.50
N VAL A 70 4.63 -0.50 -2.37
CA VAL A 70 5.20 0.11 -1.18
C VAL A 70 6.70 0.30 -1.41
N ASP A 71 7.18 1.53 -1.23
CA ASP A 71 8.59 1.89 -1.35
C ASP A 71 9.24 2.03 0.03
N MET A 72 8.57 2.74 0.93
CA MET A 72 9.07 2.99 2.27
C MET A 72 7.95 2.88 3.29
N VAL A 73 8.26 2.33 4.46
CA VAL A 73 7.34 2.26 5.59
C VAL A 73 8.05 2.83 6.80
N ASN A 74 7.49 3.88 7.36
CA ASN A 74 7.86 4.39 8.66
C ASN A 74 6.94 3.77 9.71
N GLN A 75 7.52 3.08 10.70
CA GLN A 75 6.79 2.48 11.82
C GLN A 75 7.03 3.24 13.13
N ASN A 76 7.52 4.47 13.04
CA ASN A 76 7.85 5.27 14.21
C ASN A 76 6.59 5.84 14.88
N GLY A 77 5.86 5.00 15.62
CA GLY A 77 4.76 5.35 16.52
C GLY A 77 3.85 6.47 16.02
N ALA A 78 4.12 7.70 16.48
CA ALA A 78 3.35 8.90 16.15
C ALA A 78 3.41 9.32 14.66
N ASN A 79 4.47 8.94 13.94
CA ASN A 79 4.73 9.26 12.53
C ASN A 79 4.62 8.03 11.61
N ALA A 80 3.90 6.99 12.05
CA ALA A 80 3.73 5.78 11.27
C ALA A 80 3.06 6.09 9.92
N SER A 81 3.79 5.85 8.83
CA SER A 81 3.40 6.22 7.48
C SER A 81 3.96 5.23 6.46
N VAL A 82 3.29 5.12 5.33
CA VAL A 82 3.68 4.25 4.22
C VAL A 82 3.69 5.07 2.94
N ARG A 83 4.81 5.00 2.22
CA ARG A 83 4.97 5.61 0.90
C ARG A 83 4.71 4.55 -0.16
N PHE A 84 3.66 4.79 -0.95
CA PHE A 84 3.37 4.04 -2.15
C PHE A 84 3.91 4.79 -3.35
N ILE A 85 4.58 4.08 -4.25
CA ILE A 85 5.01 4.60 -5.54
C ILE A 85 4.31 3.84 -6.66
N ARG A 86 3.83 4.57 -7.66
CA ARG A 86 3.24 3.99 -8.86
C ARG A 86 4.33 3.19 -9.57
N ARG A 87 3.98 2.02 -10.08
CA ARG A 87 4.83 1.25 -10.98
C ARG A 87 4.86 1.98 -12.32
N THR A 88 5.65 3.04 -12.40
CA THR A 88 6.03 3.62 -13.69
C THR A 88 6.80 2.55 -14.44
N LYS A 89 6.67 2.50 -15.77
CA LYS A 89 7.37 1.54 -16.64
C LYS A 89 8.90 1.69 -16.63
N ASP A 90 9.47 2.40 -15.66
CA ASP A 90 10.90 2.63 -15.50
C ASP A 90 11.56 1.58 -14.59
N SER A 91 11.25 0.32 -14.87
CA SER A 91 12.09 -0.81 -14.44
C SER A 91 12.42 -1.65 -15.66
N LEU A 92 12.76 -0.96 -16.75
CA LEU A 92 13.75 -1.44 -17.69
C LEU A 92 15.10 -0.93 -17.20
N GLN A 93 15.63 -1.56 -16.16
CA GLN A 93 17.07 -1.65 -16.03
C GLN A 93 17.43 -3.10 -16.31
N ASN A 94 17.57 -3.34 -17.62
CA ASN A 94 18.49 -4.18 -18.40
C ASN A 94 19.27 -5.31 -17.66
N PRO A 95 19.54 -6.45 -18.34
CA PRO A 95 20.09 -7.67 -17.77
C PRO A 95 21.52 -7.56 -17.26
#